data_AF-A0A524D5W6-F1
#
_entry.id   AF-A0A524D5W6-F1
#
_cell.length_a   1.000
_cell.length_b   1.000
_cell.length_c   1.000
_cell.angle_alpha   90.00
_cell.angle_beta   90.00
_cell.angle_gamma   90.00
#
_symmetry.space_group_name_H-M   'P 1'
#
loop_
_entity.id
_entity.type
_entity.pdbx_description
1 polymer ?
#
loop_
_entity_poly.entity_id
_entity_poly.type
_entity_poly.pdbx_seq_one_letter_code
_entity_poly.pdbx_strand_id
1 'polypeptide(L)' 'MLQIYFESLFLPFSIIFIILGIIAFGWLIVHVEQSRHYSIIRIALSLVLGAFLLGFGIHFLLLSFGT' A
#
# COMPACT_ATOMS: atom_id res chain seq x y z
N MET A 1 -20.99 17.35 -10.72
CA MET A 1 -21.52 16.04 -10.30
C MET A 1 -20.45 14.96 -10.37
N LEU A 2 -19.96 14.57 -11.56
CA LEU A 2 -18.95 13.51 -11.72
C LEU A 2 -17.67 13.73 -10.86
N GLN A 3 -17.16 14.96 -10.82
CA GLN A 3 -15.98 15.31 -10.03
C GLN A 3 -16.17 15.05 -8.52
N ILE A 4 -17.32 15.43 -7.95
CA ILE A 4 -17.64 15.22 -6.53
C ILE A 4 -17.68 13.73 -6.20
N TYR A 5 -18.22 12.91 -7.10
CA TYR A 5 -18.21 11.46 -6.93
C TYR A 5 -16.78 10.90 -6.93
N PHE A 6 -15.89 11.39 -7.80
CA PHE A 6 -14.48 10.97 -7.82
C PHE A 6 -13.72 11.40 -6.56
N GLU A 7 -13.90 12.64 -6.11
CA GLU A 7 -13.23 13.15 -4.90
C GLU A 7 -13.66 12.38 -3.65
N SER A 8 -14.94 11.99 -3.58
CA SER A 8 -15.46 11.16 -2.48
C SER A 8 -14.81 9.77 -2.38
N LEU A 9 -14.17 9.29 -3.46
CA LEU A 9 -13.49 7.99 -3.49
C LEU A 9 -12.05 8.05 -2.97
N PHE A 10 -11.45 9.23 -2.80
CA PHE A 10 -10.06 9.34 -2.35
C PHE A 10 -9.85 8.78 -0.94
N LEU A 11 -10.77 9.06 -0.01
CA LEU A 11 -10.69 8.52 1.34
C LEU A 11 -10.80 6.98 1.40
N PRO A 12 -11.81 6.33 0.79
CA PRO A 12 -11.87 4.86 0.80
C PRO A 12 -10.70 4.21 0.06
N PHE A 13 -10.23 4.78 -1.06
CA PHE A 13 -9.04 4.25 -1.73
C PHE A 13 -7.79 4.38 -0.89
N SER A 14 -7.59 5.50 -0.21
CA SER A 14 -6.50 5.68 0.75
C SER A 14 -6.49 4.56 1.80
N ILE A 15 -7.62 4.31 2.46
CA ILE A 15 -7.74 3.27 3.48
C ILE A 15 -7.39 1.89 2.93
N ILE A 16 -7.94 1.52 1.76
CA ILE A 16 -7.66 0.22 1.14
C ILE A 16 -6.17 0.07 0.82
N PHE A 17 -5.57 1.08 0.20
CA PHE A 17 -4.15 1.05 -0.19
C PHE A 17 -3.22 0.98 1.02
N ILE A 18 -3.51 1.72 2.10
CA ILE A 18 -2.73 1.67 3.34
C ILE A 18 -2.81 0.27 3.97
N ILE A 19 -4.01 -0.31 4.09
CA ILE A 19 -4.19 -1.66 4.64
C ILE A 19 -3.41 -2.68 3.82
N LEU A 20 -3.54 -2.64 2.49
CA LEU A 20 -2.81 -3.55 1.60
C LEU A 20 -1.29 -3.34 1.70
N GLY A 21 -0.83 -2.09 1.83
CA GLY A 21 0.58 -1.76 2.03
C GLY A 21 1.15 -2.34 3.34
N ILE A 22 0.40 -2.22 4.44
CA ILE A 22 0.77 -2.83 5.74
C ILE A 22 0.85 -4.36 5.60
N ILE A 23 -0.12 -4.99 4.93
CA ILE A 23 -0.11 -6.45 4.69
C ILE A 23 1.12 -6.86 3.86
N ALA A 24 1.46 -6.10 2.81
CA ALA A 24 2.63 -6.37 1.98
C ALA A 24 3.95 -6.27 2.78
N PHE A 25 4.07 -5.31 3.70
CA PHE A 25 5.20 -5.24 4.61
C PHE A 25 5.20 -6.34 5.68
N GLY A 26 4.03 -6.76 6.18
CA GLY A 26 3.94 -7.96 7.02
C GLY A 26 4.46 -9.20 6.28
N TRP A 27 4.15 -9.32 5.00
CA TRP A 27 4.65 -10.40 4.14
C TRP A 27 6.17 -10.34 3.93
N LEU A 28 6.77 -9.14 3.88
CA LEU A 28 8.22 -8.96 3.88
C LEU A 28 8.86 -9.55 5.14
N ILE A 29 8.31 -9.28 6.32
CA ILE A 29 8.81 -9.83 7.59
C ILE A 29 8.79 -11.36 7.54
N VAL A 30 7.69 -11.95 7.09
CA VAL A 30 7.60 -13.41 6.91
C VAL A 30 8.70 -13.94 5.99
N HIS A 31 8.97 -13.27 4.87
CA HIS A 31 10.02 -13.70 3.93
C HIS A 31 11.44 -13.55 4.47
N VAL A 32 11.66 -12.62 5.39
CA VAL A 32 12.96 -12.38 6.02
C VAL A 32 13.20 -13.34 7.19
N GLU A 33 12.18 -13.60 8.02
CA GLU A 33 12.32 -14.37 9.26
C GLU A 33 12.14 -15.89 9.07
N GLN A 34 11.24 -16.33 8.18
CA GLN A 34 10.92 -17.76 8.01
C GLN A 34 11.76 -18.47 6.94
N SER A 35 12.80 -17.84 6.40
CA SER A 35 13.43 -18.36 5.19
C SER A 35 14.40 -19.52 5.46
N ARG A 36 13.89 -20.75 5.42
CA ARG A 36 14.68 -21.97 5.13
C ARG A 36 15.29 -21.92 3.71
N HIS A 37 14.67 -21.15 2.80
CA HIS A 37 15.17 -20.80 1.46
C HIS A 37 15.01 -19.30 1.23
N TYR A 38 16.06 -18.54 1.48
CA TYR A 38 16.11 -17.08 1.31
C TYR A 38 15.98 -16.73 -0.17
N SER A 39 14.88 -16.06 -0.54
CA SER A 39 14.65 -15.59 -1.91
C SER A 39 14.68 -14.07 -1.95
N ILE A 40 15.83 -13.53 -2.38
CA ILE A 40 16.06 -12.08 -2.54
C ILE A 40 14.96 -11.44 -3.40
N ILE A 41 14.53 -12.12 -4.46
CA ILE A 41 13.50 -11.63 -5.38
C ILE A 41 12.17 -11.43 -4.64
N ARG A 42 11.76 -12.36 -3.77
CA ARG A 42 10.49 -12.24 -3.03
C ARG A 42 10.52 -11.10 -2.03
N ILE A 43 11.65 -10.92 -1.34
CA ILE A 43 11.89 -9.82 -0.40
C ILE A 43 11.86 -8.47 -1.15
N ALA A 44 12.54 -8.38 -2.29
CA ALA A 44 12.54 -7.16 -3.09
C ALA A 44 11.13 -6.82 -3.61
N LEU A 45 10.38 -7.82 -4.09
CA LEU A 45 9.01 -7.63 -4.57
C LEU A 45 8.05 -7.20 -3.47
N SER A 46 8.11 -7.80 -2.27
CA SER A 46 7.25 -7.40 -1.16
C SER A 46 7.57 -5.99 -0.66
N LEU A 47 8.85 -5.61 -0.66
CA LEU A 47 9.29 -4.26 -0.31
C LEU A 47 8.80 -3.22 -1.34
N VAL A 48 9.00 -3.49 -2.64
CA VAL A 48 8.55 -2.60 -3.73
C VAL A 48 7.02 -2.46 -3.72
N LEU A 49 6.30 -3.58 -3.60
CA LEU A 49 4.84 -3.58 -3.56
C LEU A 49 4.31 -2.83 -2.33
N GLY A 50 4.88 -3.08 -1.15
CA GLY A 50 4.52 -2.37 0.08
C GLY A 50 4.74 -0.87 -0.04
N ALA A 51 5.92 -0.45 -0.51
CA ALA A 51 6.25 0.97 -0.69
C ALA A 51 5.32 1.66 -1.69
N PHE A 52 4.99 0.98 -2.81
CA PHE A 52 4.05 1.48 -3.80
C PHE A 52 2.66 1.67 -3.20
N LEU A 53 2.11 0.64 -2.56
CA LEU A 53 0.77 0.68 -1.97
C LEU A 53 0.65 1.75 -0.87
N LEU A 54 1.64 1.82 0.03
CA LEU A 54 1.65 2.83 1.09
C LEU A 54 1.83 4.24 0.54
N GLY A 55 2.70 4.43 -0.47
CA GLY A 55 2.89 5.71 -1.14
C GLY A 55 1.61 6.22 -1.79
N PHE A 56 0.91 5.38 -2.55
CA PHE A 56 -0.39 5.74 -3.13
C PHE A 56 -1.47 5.94 -2.08
N GLY A 57 -1.49 5.12 -1.03
CA GLY A 57 -2.43 5.27 0.08
C GLY A 57 -2.29 6.64 0.78
N ILE A 58 -1.06 7.03 1.10
CA ILE A 58 -0.76 8.35 1.67
C ILE A 58 -1.12 9.47 0.68
N HIS A 59 -0.80 9.30 -0.61
CA HIS A 59 -1.15 10.27 -1.63
C HIS A 59 -2.66 10.53 -1.71
N PHE A 60 -3.48 9.47 -1.77
CA PHE A 60 -4.95 9.59 -1.74
C PHE A 60 -5.46 10.18 -0.43
N LEU A 61 -4.81 9.88 0.70
CA LEU A 61 -5.17 10.49 1.99
C LEU A 61 -4.98 12.01 1.94
N LEU A 62 -3.84 12.47 1.43
CA LEU A 62 -3.55 13.89 1.31
C LEU A 62 -4.53 14.59 0.35
N LEU A 63 -4.89 13.95 -0.76
CA LEU A 63 -5.92 14.45 -1.66
C LEU A 63 -7.26 14.60 -0.94
N SER A 64 -7.65 13.64 -0.10
CA SER A 64 -8.93 13.69 0.62
C SER A 64 -9.08 14.84 1.63
N PHE A 65 -7.97 15.48 2.05
CA PHE A 65 -8.01 16.68 2.91
C PHE A 65 -8.01 17.99 2.12
N GLY A 66 -7.64 17.95 0.83
CA GLY A 66 -7.55 19.13 -0.05
C GLY A 66 -8.72 19.26 -1.03
N THR A 67 -9.67 18.33 -0.99
CA THR A 67 -10.90 18.28 -1.79
C THR A 67 -12.11 18.57 -0.92
#